data_AF-A0A951Q7F4-F1
#
_entry.id   AF-A0A951Q7F4-F1
#
_cell.length_a   1.000
_cell.length_b   1.000
_cell.length_c   1.000
_cell.angle_alpha   90.00
_cell.angle_beta   90.00
_cell.angle_gamma   90.00
#
_symmetry.space_group_name_H-M   'P 1'
#
loop_
_entity.id
_entity.type
_entity.pdbx_description
1 polymer ?
#
loop_
_entity_poly.entity_id
_entity_poly.type
_entity_poly.pdbx_seq_one_letter_code
_entity_poly.pdbx_strand_id
1 'polypeptide(L)'
;MKKRYFLQAGAAAIGAVTLSRYLSSGSQAQTSSSPTSAVSRFEVTKTEEEWRRILTPEQFKVLRQQGTEMPLSSPLSEQDIKGRYDCAGCNLPVFSSETKFHSGTGWPSFYAPIANGVATSEDTSLMMTRTEVHCRRCGGHLGHVFDDGPQPTGKRYCINGVALKFVAG
;
A
#
# COMPACT_ATOMS: atom_id res chain seq x y z
N MET A 1 24.03 79.07 36.16
CA MET A 1 22.64 78.58 36.01
C MET A 1 22.33 77.55 37.08
N LYS A 2 21.19 77.76 37.75
CA LYS A 2 20.37 76.94 38.67
C LYS A 2 20.86 75.55 39.18
N LYS A 3 20.99 75.52 40.51
CA LYS A 3 20.40 74.61 41.54
C LYS A 3 20.59 73.08 41.47
N ARG A 4 21.17 72.60 42.57
CA ARG A 4 21.16 71.27 43.19
C ARG A 4 19.75 70.70 43.38
N TYR A 5 19.59 69.38 43.25
CA TYR A 5 18.63 68.58 44.03
C TYR A 5 19.29 67.31 44.55
N PHE A 6 18.92 66.97 45.78
CA PHE A 6 19.49 66.05 46.75
C PHE A 6 18.33 65.15 47.23
N LEU A 7 18.66 63.95 47.74
CA LEU A 7 17.88 63.12 48.70
C LEU A 7 16.62 62.44 48.09
N GLN A 8 16.15 61.26 48.51
CA GLN A 8 16.46 60.29 49.57
C GLN A 8 15.63 59.00 49.26
N ALA A 9 16.18 57.81 49.46
CA ALA A 9 15.90 56.85 50.54
C ALA A 9 14.61 56.01 50.44
N GLY A 10 14.75 54.72 50.74
CA GLY A 10 13.63 53.80 51.00
C GLY A 10 14.10 52.36 51.18
N ALA A 11 14.60 52.02 52.36
CA ALA A 11 14.72 50.65 52.85
C ALA A 11 13.53 50.35 53.79
N ALA A 12 13.09 49.08 53.83
CA ALA A 12 12.19 48.40 54.78
C ALA A 12 11.04 47.69 54.03
N ALA A 13 10.51 46.54 54.43
CA ALA A 13 10.88 45.55 55.42
C ALA A 13 10.07 44.28 55.11
N ILE A 14 10.55 43.17 55.66
CA ILE A 14 10.00 41.82 55.67
C ILE A 14 8.58 41.78 56.25
N GLY A 15 7.68 40.97 55.66
CA GLY A 15 6.31 40.76 56.17
C GLY A 15 5.63 39.48 55.66
N ALA A 16 5.89 38.38 56.38
CA ALA A 16 5.07 37.20 56.66
C ALA A 16 4.08 36.59 55.61
N VAL A 17 4.46 35.40 55.15
CA VAL A 17 3.70 34.12 55.13
C VAL A 17 2.18 34.16 55.33
N THR A 18 1.43 33.65 54.34
CA THR A 18 0.29 32.76 54.59
C THR A 18 0.25 31.59 53.59
N LEU A 19 0.20 30.40 54.18
CA LEU A 19 -0.03 29.07 53.64
C LEU A 19 -1.28 29.00 52.74
N SER A 20 -1.25 28.24 51.63
CA SER A 20 -1.94 26.93 51.55
C SER A 20 -2.13 26.45 50.09
N ARG A 21 -1.46 25.33 49.80
CA ARG A 21 -1.92 24.12 49.08
C ARG A 21 -2.94 24.29 47.95
N TYR A 22 -2.56 23.89 46.74
CA TYR A 22 -3.36 22.90 45.98
C TYR A 22 -2.44 22.09 45.05
N LEU A 23 -2.62 20.77 45.14
CA LEU A 23 -2.06 19.73 44.29
C LEU A 23 -2.55 19.90 42.85
N SER A 24 -1.72 19.56 41.87
CA SER A 24 -2.11 18.64 40.77
C SER A 24 -0.93 18.32 39.87
N SER A 25 -0.57 17.03 39.86
CA SER A 25 0.18 16.36 38.81
C SER A 25 -0.41 16.66 37.43
N GLY A 26 0.45 16.85 36.44
CA GLY A 26 0.04 17.01 35.06
C GLY A 26 1.21 16.77 34.11
N SER A 27 1.64 15.52 34.01
CA SER A 27 2.53 15.03 32.96
C SER A 27 1.86 15.29 31.61
N GLN A 28 2.26 16.35 30.90
CA GLN A 28 1.84 16.56 29.52
C GLN A 28 2.67 15.64 28.64
N ALA A 29 2.19 14.40 28.49
CA ALA A 29 2.55 13.53 27.41
C ALA A 29 2.24 14.26 26.09
N GLN A 30 3.28 14.80 25.46
CA GLN A 30 3.21 15.25 24.08
C GLN A 30 3.05 14.01 23.21
N THR A 31 1.80 13.65 22.94
CA THR A 31 1.47 12.75 21.85
C THR A 31 1.72 13.51 20.55
N SER A 32 2.95 13.39 20.04
CA SER A 32 3.27 13.65 18.65
C SER A 32 2.49 12.67 17.80
N SER A 33 1.27 13.06 17.39
CA SER A 33 0.57 12.42 16.30
C SER A 33 1.33 12.74 15.00
N SER A 34 2.23 11.83 14.63
CA SER A 34 2.86 11.83 13.31
C SER A 34 1.78 11.91 12.22
N PRO A 35 1.95 12.76 11.20
CA PRO A 35 1.02 12.81 10.08
C PRO A 35 1.08 11.47 9.37
N THR A 36 -0.06 10.78 9.29
CA THR A 36 -0.23 9.58 8.47
C THR A 36 0.13 9.97 7.04
N SER A 37 1.22 9.39 6.51
CA SER A 37 1.65 9.55 5.13
C SER A 37 0.44 9.45 4.21
N ALA A 38 0.22 10.48 3.38
CA ALA A 38 -0.86 10.50 2.41
C ALA A 38 -0.61 9.41 1.35
N VAL A 39 -1.03 8.19 1.65
CA VAL A 39 -1.12 7.10 0.67
C VAL A 39 -2.03 7.62 -0.43
N SER A 40 -1.55 7.65 -1.68
CA SER A 40 -2.41 7.97 -2.81
C SER A 40 -3.59 7.00 -2.76
N ARG A 41 -4.80 7.51 -2.46
CA ARG A 41 -5.96 6.65 -2.36
C ARG A 41 -6.28 6.12 -3.74
N PHE A 42 -6.18 4.81 -3.91
CA PHE A 42 -6.69 4.12 -5.09
C PHE A 42 -8.19 4.42 -5.25
N GLU A 43 -8.67 4.50 -6.50
CA GLU A 43 -10.08 4.78 -6.81
C GLU A 43 -11.03 3.84 -6.05
N VAL A 44 -10.63 2.57 -5.87
CA VAL A 44 -11.33 1.61 -5.02
C VAL A 44 -10.53 1.39 -3.75
N THR A 45 -10.98 2.02 -2.67
CA THR A 45 -10.47 1.85 -1.31
C THR A 45 -11.56 1.23 -0.43
N LYS A 46 -11.19 0.26 0.40
CA LYS A 46 -12.06 -0.43 1.37
C LYS A 46 -11.28 -0.75 2.64
N THR A 47 -11.98 -0.97 3.75
CA THR A 47 -11.34 -1.45 4.99
C THR A 47 -10.89 -2.91 4.83
N GLU A 48 -10.03 -3.36 5.74
CA GLU A 48 -9.60 -4.75 5.78
C GLU A 48 -10.79 -5.70 5.95
N GLU A 49 -11.74 -5.38 6.83
CA GLU A 49 -12.93 -6.19 7.10
C GLU A 49 -13.82 -6.27 5.87
N GLU A 50 -13.99 -5.17 5.14
CA GLU A 50 -14.72 -5.17 3.88
C GLU A 50 -14.06 -6.06 2.83
N TRP A 51 -12.73 -6.00 2.70
CA TRP A 51 -11.99 -6.90 1.82
C TRP A 51 -12.14 -8.36 2.23
N ARG A 52 -12.01 -8.67 3.52
CA ARG A 52 -12.17 -10.04 4.06
C ARG A 52 -13.57 -10.61 3.85
N ARG A 53 -14.61 -9.76 3.75
CA ARG A 53 -15.99 -10.21 3.45
C ARG A 53 -16.21 -10.59 1.99
N ILE A 54 -15.47 -9.97 1.06
CA ILE A 54 -15.70 -10.15 -0.39
C ILE A 54 -14.64 -11.00 -1.09
N LEU A 55 -13.49 -11.22 -0.45
CA LEU A 55 -12.40 -12.04 -0.96
C LEU A 55 -12.35 -13.38 -0.23
N THR A 56 -11.94 -14.43 -0.92
CA THR A 56 -11.52 -15.66 -0.25
C THR A 56 -10.26 -15.42 0.58
N PRO A 57 -9.95 -16.27 1.58
CA PRO A 57 -8.71 -16.13 2.36
C PRO A 57 -7.45 -16.06 1.49
N GLU A 58 -7.36 -16.88 0.44
CA GLU A 58 -6.22 -16.91 -0.49
C GLU A 58 -6.15 -15.64 -1.33
N GLN A 59 -7.29 -15.17 -1.85
CA GLN A 59 -7.39 -13.91 -2.58
C GLN A 59 -6.96 -12.72 -1.71
N PHE A 60 -7.43 -12.69 -0.45
CA PHE A 60 -7.05 -11.65 0.50
C PHE A 60 -5.54 -11.68 0.78
N LYS A 61 -4.99 -12.86 1.05
CA LYS A 61 -3.55 -13.05 1.29
C LYS A 61 -2.72 -12.54 0.11
N VAL A 62 -3.09 -12.88 -1.12
CA VAL A 62 -2.35 -12.43 -2.31
C VAL A 62 -2.59 -10.93 -2.54
N LEU A 63 -3.83 -10.49 -2.77
CA LEU A 63 -4.15 -9.13 -3.19
C LEU A 63 -3.82 -8.06 -2.14
N ARG A 64 -3.91 -8.38 -0.84
CA ARG A 64 -3.82 -7.39 0.25
C ARG A 64 -2.61 -7.57 1.15
N GLN A 65 -2.09 -8.78 1.27
CA GLN A 65 -0.91 -9.07 2.09
C GLN A 65 0.34 -9.37 1.24
N GLN A 66 0.29 -9.08 -0.08
CA GLN A 66 1.40 -9.30 -1.02
C GLN A 66 1.92 -10.75 -0.99
N GLY A 67 1.03 -11.71 -0.72
CA GLY A 67 1.36 -13.12 -0.76
C GLY A 67 1.54 -13.63 -2.19
N THR A 68 2.18 -14.79 -2.30
CA THR A 68 2.29 -15.54 -3.57
C THR A 68 1.62 -16.90 -3.39
N GLU A 69 0.79 -17.29 -4.37
CA GLU A 69 0.19 -18.64 -4.40
C GLU A 69 1.25 -19.70 -4.75
N MET A 70 1.00 -20.96 -4.41
CA MET A 70 1.89 -22.05 -4.80
C MET A 70 1.89 -22.22 -6.34
N PRO A 71 3.02 -22.59 -6.97
CA PRO A 71 3.05 -22.87 -8.40
C PRO A 71 2.05 -23.99 -8.75
N LEU A 72 1.42 -23.87 -9.91
CA LEU A 72 0.42 -24.79 -10.46
C LEU A 72 -0.87 -24.94 -9.62
N SER A 73 -1.06 -24.09 -8.60
CA SER A 73 -2.27 -24.14 -7.76
C SER A 73 -3.52 -23.56 -8.44
N SER A 74 -3.34 -22.63 -9.39
CA SER A 74 -4.44 -22.05 -10.13
C SER A 74 -4.65 -22.74 -11.48
N PRO A 75 -5.88 -23.13 -11.85
CA PRO A 75 -6.18 -23.66 -13.18
C PRO A 75 -5.92 -22.65 -14.29
N LEU A 76 -5.81 -21.36 -13.97
CA LEU A 76 -5.55 -20.30 -14.94
C LEU A 76 -4.13 -20.34 -15.52
N SER A 77 -3.19 -21.07 -14.90
CA SER A 77 -1.83 -21.28 -15.44
C SER A 77 -1.90 -21.96 -16.81
N GLU A 78 -2.65 -23.06 -16.90
CA GLU A 78 -2.70 -23.95 -18.07
C GLU A 78 -3.86 -23.63 -19.03
N GLN A 79 -4.72 -22.68 -18.70
CA GLN A 79 -5.90 -22.38 -19.50
C GLN A 79 -5.56 -21.54 -20.75
N ASP A 80 -6.06 -21.98 -21.91
CA ASP A 80 -5.89 -21.29 -23.21
C ASP A 80 -7.21 -20.79 -23.83
N ILE A 81 -8.28 -20.76 -23.03
CA ILE A 81 -9.60 -20.27 -23.45
C ILE A 81 -9.54 -18.76 -23.75
N LYS A 82 -10.14 -18.36 -24.87
CA LYS A 82 -10.27 -16.95 -25.25
C LYS A 82 -11.17 -16.19 -24.27
N GLY A 83 -10.72 -15.01 -23.90
CA GLY A 83 -11.36 -14.16 -22.90
C GLY A 83 -10.40 -13.16 -22.29
N ARG A 84 -10.77 -12.64 -21.12
CA ARG A 84 -9.97 -11.69 -20.35
C ARG A 84 -9.86 -12.09 -18.89
N TYR A 85 -8.88 -11.51 -18.23
CA TYR A 85 -8.60 -11.69 -16.82
C TYR A 85 -8.83 -10.36 -16.12
N ASP A 86 -9.78 -10.35 -15.20
CA ASP A 86 -10.13 -9.20 -14.39
C ASP A 86 -9.50 -9.34 -13.00
N CYS A 87 -9.14 -8.24 -12.36
CA CYS A 87 -8.66 -8.24 -10.97
C CYS A 87 -9.75 -8.83 -10.07
N ALA A 88 -9.47 -9.90 -9.34
CA ALA A 88 -10.44 -10.54 -8.44
C ALA A 88 -10.93 -9.58 -7.33
N GLY A 89 -10.13 -8.56 -6.98
CA GLY A 89 -10.50 -7.56 -5.99
C GLY A 89 -11.55 -6.55 -6.44
N CYS A 90 -11.40 -5.99 -7.64
CA CYS A 90 -12.29 -4.89 -8.07
C CYS A 90 -12.96 -5.11 -9.42
N ASN A 91 -12.74 -6.24 -10.09
CA ASN A 91 -13.25 -6.55 -11.43
C ASN A 91 -12.76 -5.59 -12.53
N LEU A 92 -11.59 -4.96 -12.37
CA LEU A 92 -10.97 -4.20 -13.47
C LEU A 92 -10.31 -5.19 -14.45
N PRO A 93 -10.54 -5.11 -15.77
CA PRO A 93 -9.76 -5.86 -16.74
C PRO A 93 -8.27 -5.55 -16.64
N VAL A 94 -7.44 -6.57 -16.47
CA VAL A 94 -5.99 -6.43 -16.30
C VAL A 94 -5.18 -7.11 -17.38
N PHE A 95 -5.62 -8.27 -17.89
CA PHE A 95 -4.91 -9.00 -18.95
C PHE A 95 -5.88 -9.60 -19.98
N SER A 96 -5.40 -9.76 -21.22
CA SER A 96 -6.11 -10.43 -22.32
C SER A 96 -5.51 -11.81 -22.56
N SER A 97 -6.36 -12.80 -22.87
CA SER A 97 -5.89 -14.11 -23.35
C SER A 97 -5.01 -14.04 -24.60
N GLU A 98 -5.11 -12.98 -25.40
CA GLU A 98 -4.26 -12.74 -26.58
C GLU A 98 -2.79 -12.48 -26.23
N THR A 99 -2.57 -12.03 -24.99
CA THR A 99 -1.23 -11.75 -24.46
C THR A 99 -0.69 -12.88 -23.58
N LYS A 100 -1.53 -13.88 -23.28
CA LYS A 100 -1.14 -15.03 -22.45
C LYS A 100 -0.22 -15.95 -23.22
N PHE A 101 0.75 -16.53 -22.52
CA PHE A 101 1.63 -17.56 -23.06
C PHE A 101 2.06 -18.55 -21.97
N HIS A 102 2.54 -19.71 -22.40
CA HIS A 102 3.08 -20.74 -21.51
C HIS A 102 4.55 -20.46 -21.22
N SER A 103 4.86 -20.09 -19.98
CA SER A 103 6.23 -19.79 -19.52
C SER A 103 6.90 -20.96 -18.81
N GLY A 104 6.14 -21.97 -18.37
CA GLY A 104 6.63 -23.07 -17.54
C GLY A 104 6.92 -22.70 -16.08
N THR A 105 6.54 -21.50 -15.63
CA THR A 105 6.82 -21.04 -14.25
C THR A 105 5.86 -21.61 -13.22
N GLY A 106 4.68 -22.06 -13.65
CA GLY A 106 3.59 -22.51 -12.78
C GLY A 106 2.60 -21.41 -12.39
N TRP A 107 2.72 -20.20 -12.95
CA TRP A 107 1.75 -19.12 -12.79
C TRP A 107 1.32 -18.57 -14.15
N PRO A 108 0.08 -18.06 -14.27
CA PRO A 108 -0.37 -17.29 -15.43
C PRO A 108 0.68 -16.26 -15.88
N SER A 109 1.05 -16.34 -17.16
CA SER A 109 2.09 -15.48 -17.74
C SER A 109 1.56 -14.74 -18.96
N PHE A 110 1.79 -13.43 -18.99
CA PHE A 110 1.36 -12.55 -20.08
C PHE A 110 2.53 -11.71 -20.58
N TYR A 111 2.59 -11.40 -21.88
CA TYR A 111 3.66 -10.53 -22.40
C TYR A 111 3.30 -9.04 -22.35
N ALA A 112 2.02 -8.69 -22.18
CA ALA A 112 1.55 -7.33 -22.04
C ALA A 112 0.24 -7.27 -21.22
N PRO A 113 0.02 -6.21 -20.42
CA PRO A 113 -1.27 -5.97 -19.77
C PRO A 113 -2.25 -5.28 -20.72
N ILE A 114 -3.53 -5.28 -20.33
CA ILE A 114 -4.51 -4.37 -20.93
C ILE A 114 -4.12 -2.93 -20.58
N ALA A 115 -4.23 -2.02 -21.55
CA ALA A 115 -3.95 -0.60 -21.36
C ALA A 115 -4.70 -0.05 -20.14
N ASN A 116 -4.00 0.67 -19.26
CA ASN A 116 -4.54 1.21 -18.01
C ASN A 116 -5.02 0.16 -16.98
N GLY A 117 -4.73 -1.13 -17.15
CA GLY A 117 -5.17 -2.20 -16.24
C GLY A 117 -4.29 -2.36 -14.98
N VAL A 118 -2.97 -2.24 -15.14
CA VAL A 118 -1.99 -2.49 -14.06
C VAL A 118 -1.05 -1.30 -13.88
N ALA A 119 -0.53 -1.11 -12.67
CA ALA A 119 0.62 -0.25 -12.38
C ALA A 119 1.74 -1.09 -11.78
N THR A 120 2.93 -0.50 -11.68
CA THR A 120 4.11 -1.16 -11.17
C THR A 120 4.74 -0.36 -10.04
N SER A 121 5.32 -1.07 -9.08
CA SER A 121 6.08 -0.49 -7.98
C SER A 121 7.38 -1.27 -7.74
N GLU A 122 8.35 -0.64 -7.10
CA GLU A 122 9.58 -1.33 -6.71
C GLU A 122 9.32 -2.19 -5.47
N ASP A 123 9.74 -3.46 -5.54
CA ASP A 123 9.67 -4.40 -4.43
C ASP A 123 11.09 -4.83 -4.03
N THR A 124 11.51 -4.39 -2.85
CA THR A 124 12.82 -4.67 -2.26
C THR A 124 12.76 -5.77 -1.19
N SER A 125 11.68 -6.55 -1.15
CA SER A 125 11.55 -7.69 -0.23
C SER A 125 12.56 -8.80 -0.56
N LEU A 126 12.80 -9.71 0.39
CA LEU A 126 13.70 -10.86 0.23
C LEU A 126 15.15 -10.49 -0.19
N MET A 127 15.59 -9.27 0.11
CA MET A 127 16.92 -8.74 -0.28
C MET A 127 17.14 -8.73 -1.80
N MET A 128 16.06 -8.67 -2.58
CA MET A 128 16.09 -8.59 -4.04
C MET A 128 15.29 -7.37 -4.51
N THR A 129 15.72 -6.72 -5.59
CA THR A 129 14.91 -5.68 -6.25
C THR A 129 14.13 -6.31 -7.41
N ARG A 130 12.80 -6.29 -7.30
CA ARG A 130 11.87 -6.77 -8.32
C ARG A 130 10.89 -5.66 -8.69
N THR A 131 10.27 -5.77 -9.86
CA THR A 131 9.17 -4.88 -10.24
C THR A 131 7.84 -5.56 -9.95
N GLU A 132 7.17 -5.12 -8.91
CA GLU A 132 5.83 -5.57 -8.53
C GLU A 132 4.80 -5.05 -9.51
N VAL A 133 3.77 -5.84 -9.77
CA VAL A 133 2.63 -5.51 -10.61
C VAL A 133 1.37 -5.55 -9.74
N HIS A 134 0.70 -4.41 -9.64
CA HIS A 134 -0.55 -4.26 -8.89
C HIS A 134 -1.67 -3.75 -9.78
N CYS A 135 -2.92 -4.01 -9.37
CA CYS A 135 -4.08 -3.42 -10.02
C CYS A 135 -4.01 -1.89 -9.93
N ARG A 136 -4.15 -1.21 -11.07
CA ARG A 136 -4.13 0.25 -11.16
C ARG A 136 -5.21 0.89 -10.27
N ARG A 137 -6.40 0.28 -10.24
CA ARG A 137 -7.63 0.86 -9.66
C ARG A 137 -7.80 0.63 -8.16
N CYS A 138 -7.39 -0.53 -7.64
CA CYS A 138 -7.60 -0.89 -6.24
C CYS A 138 -6.32 -1.22 -5.46
N GLY A 139 -5.15 -1.12 -6.11
CA GLY A 139 -3.86 -1.41 -5.48
C GLY A 139 -3.65 -2.87 -5.07
N GLY A 140 -4.50 -3.80 -5.53
CA GLY A 140 -4.34 -5.20 -5.18
C GLY A 140 -3.10 -5.80 -5.85
N HIS A 141 -2.24 -6.44 -5.07
CA HIS A 141 -1.05 -7.13 -5.57
C HIS A 141 -1.44 -8.25 -6.54
N LEU A 142 -0.81 -8.27 -7.73
CA LEU A 142 -1.08 -9.28 -8.76
C LEU A 142 0.11 -10.23 -8.92
N GLY A 143 1.33 -9.70 -8.94
CA GLY A 143 2.55 -10.49 -9.12
C GLY A 143 3.73 -9.60 -9.47
N HIS A 144 4.57 -10.04 -10.42
CA HIS A 144 5.79 -9.32 -10.82
C HIS A 144 5.99 -9.36 -12.33
N VAL A 145 6.77 -8.40 -12.85
CA VAL A 145 7.20 -8.37 -14.25
C VAL A 145 8.71 -8.60 -14.37
N PHE A 146 9.08 -9.38 -15.39
CA PHE A 146 10.45 -9.79 -15.71
C PHE A 146 10.78 -9.49 -17.18
N ASP A 147 12.07 -9.47 -17.51
CA ASP A 147 12.62 -9.14 -18.85
C ASP A 147 12.98 -10.38 -19.69
N ASP A 148 12.36 -11.52 -19.38
CA ASP A 148 12.59 -12.83 -20.01
C ASP A 148 11.34 -13.34 -20.76
N GLY A 149 10.51 -12.42 -21.24
CA GLY A 149 9.31 -12.74 -22.00
C GLY A 149 9.55 -12.89 -23.51
N PRO A 150 8.53 -13.32 -24.26
CA PRO A 150 8.60 -13.43 -25.71
C PRO A 150 8.52 -12.05 -26.38
N GLN A 151 8.86 -12.02 -27.68
CA GLN A 151 8.48 -10.90 -28.55
C GLN A 151 6.95 -10.73 -28.58
N PRO A 152 6.42 -9.51 -28.77
CA PRO A 152 7.12 -8.28 -29.17
C PRO A 152 7.67 -7.42 -28.02
N THR A 153 7.32 -7.73 -26.76
CA THR A 153 7.67 -6.84 -25.63
C THR A 153 8.95 -7.25 -24.91
N GLY A 154 9.32 -8.54 -24.98
CA GLY A 154 10.37 -9.10 -24.14
C GLY A 154 10.00 -9.17 -22.64
N LYS A 155 8.76 -8.85 -22.28
CA LYS A 155 8.30 -8.80 -20.89
C LYS A 155 7.51 -10.05 -20.53
N ARG A 156 7.67 -10.52 -19.29
CA ARG A 156 6.84 -11.57 -18.70
C ARG A 156 6.19 -11.05 -17.44
N TYR A 157 4.89 -10.81 -17.49
CA TYR A 157 4.03 -10.54 -16.35
C TYR A 157 3.65 -11.88 -15.74
N CYS A 158 4.28 -12.25 -14.62
CA CYS A 158 4.05 -13.50 -13.89
C CYS A 158 3.06 -13.21 -12.76
N ILE A 159 1.83 -13.68 -12.89
CA ILE A 159 0.69 -13.20 -12.09
C ILE A 159 0.07 -14.35 -11.34
N ASN A 160 -0.23 -14.13 -10.05
CA ASN A 160 -0.99 -15.07 -9.24
C ASN A 160 -2.37 -15.30 -9.86
N GLY A 161 -2.72 -16.54 -10.15
CA GLY A 161 -4.02 -16.90 -10.69
C GLY A 161 -5.17 -16.63 -9.71
N VAL A 162 -4.98 -16.81 -8.39
CA VAL A 162 -5.99 -16.42 -7.40
C VAL A 162 -6.27 -14.91 -7.39
N ALA A 163 -5.33 -14.08 -7.86
CA ALA A 163 -5.55 -12.64 -7.99
C ALA A 163 -6.43 -12.26 -9.20
N LEU A 164 -6.76 -13.24 -10.05
CA LEU A 164 -7.48 -13.06 -11.30
C LEU A 164 -8.86 -13.73 -11.26
N LYS A 165 -9.79 -13.13 -11.98
CA LYS A 165 -11.09 -13.69 -12.33
C LYS A 165 -11.16 -13.79 -13.85
N PHE A 166 -11.35 -14.99 -14.37
CA PHE A 166 -11.50 -15.18 -15.81
C PHE A 166 -12.92 -14.87 -16.28
N VAL A 167 -13.03 -14.18 -17.42
CA VAL A 167 -14.28 -13.91 -18.13
C VAL A 167 -14.11 -14.44 -19.55
N ALA A 168 -14.87 -15.47 -19.90
CA ALA A 168 -14.88 -16.03 -21.25
C ALA A 168 -15.31 -14.96 -22.27
N GLY A 169 -14.65 -14.99 -23.43
CA GLY A 169 -14.91 -14.09 -24.56
C GLY A 169 -15.99 -14.58 -25.51
#